data_AF-A0A246B6S6-F1
#
_entry.id   AF-A0A246B6S6-F1
#
_cell.length_a   1.000
_cell.length_b   1.000
_cell.length_c   1.000
_cell.angle_alpha   90.00
_cell.angle_beta   90.00
_cell.angle_gamma   90.00
#
_symmetry.space_group_name_H-M   'P 1'
#
loop_
_entity.id
_entity.type
_entity.pdbx_description
1 polymer ?
#
loop_
_entity_poly.entity_id
_entity_poly.type
_entity_poly.pdbx_seq_one_letter_code
_entity_poly.pdbx_strand_id
1 'polypeptide(L)'
;MATLKKLMTLLSNQGLVEERAAIIAQFTNGAKSSARQLNASELNTLCTFLENETTKQKNDLDKKRKRLIACIFGVFKLANRKVSMEYVKAIACRAAKEKNFNQIPPARLDSLYSAFLNAQKDLTFSKRLVDGFINEQISYN
;
A
#
# COMPACT_ATOMS: atom_id res chain seq x y z
N MET A 1 -15.38 1.60 28.07
CA MET A 1 -16.55 1.95 27.24
C MET A 1 -16.16 3.08 26.29
N ALA A 2 -16.43 2.93 25.00
CA ALA A 2 -16.24 3.99 24.00
C ALA A 2 -17.18 5.16 24.31
N THR A 3 -16.67 6.38 24.14
CA THR A 3 -17.42 7.62 24.36
C THR A 3 -17.77 8.26 23.04
N LEU A 4 -18.80 9.11 23.04
CA LEU A 4 -19.16 9.89 21.86
C LEU A 4 -17.97 10.70 21.34
N LYS A 5 -17.16 11.23 22.27
CA LYS A 5 -15.91 11.94 21.96
C LYS A 5 -14.94 11.06 21.17
N LYS A 6 -14.75 9.80 21.58
CA LYS A 6 -13.89 8.84 20.87
C LYS A 6 -14.35 8.64 19.42
N LEU A 7 -15.65 8.43 19.20
CA LEU A 7 -16.20 8.29 17.85
C LEU A 7 -15.93 9.54 16.99
N MET A 8 -16.17 10.73 17.54
CA MET A 8 -15.93 12.00 16.82
C MET A 8 -14.45 12.18 16.46
N THR A 9 -13.53 11.85 17.37
CA THR A 9 -12.10 11.89 17.09
C THR A 9 -11.71 10.91 15.98
N LEU A 10 -12.25 9.69 15.97
CA LEU A 10 -11.96 8.71 14.92
C LEU A 10 -12.46 9.18 13.54
N LEU A 11 -13.68 9.68 13.46
CA LEU A 11 -14.24 10.22 12.22
C LEU A 11 -13.47 11.44 11.73
N SER A 12 -13.05 12.32 12.63
CA SER A 12 -12.23 13.49 12.29
C SER A 12 -10.85 13.09 11.75
N ASN A 13 -10.18 12.11 12.39
CA ASN A 13 -8.89 11.61 11.94
C ASN A 13 -8.95 10.95 10.55
N GLN A 14 -10.11 10.43 10.16
CA GLN A 14 -10.34 9.85 8.84
C GLN A 14 -10.85 10.85 7.81
N GLY A 15 -11.12 12.10 8.21
CA GLY A 15 -11.72 13.13 7.34
C GLY A 15 -13.21 12.91 7.04
N LEU A 16 -13.89 12.04 7.78
CA LEU A 16 -15.28 11.63 7.56
C LEU A 16 -16.28 12.45 8.40
N VAL A 17 -15.97 13.73 8.66
CA VAL A 17 -16.81 14.57 9.52
C VAL A 17 -18.14 14.90 8.84
N GLU A 18 -18.11 15.25 7.56
CA GLU A 18 -19.29 15.60 6.75
C GLU A 18 -20.18 14.38 6.49
N GLU A 19 -19.57 13.20 6.29
CA GLU A 19 -20.27 11.94 6.01
C GLU A 19 -20.77 11.23 7.27
N ARG A 20 -20.53 11.79 8.46
CA ARG A 20 -20.85 11.16 9.74
C ARG A 20 -22.29 10.64 9.81
N ALA A 21 -23.26 11.45 9.41
CA ALA A 21 -24.67 11.07 9.49
C ALA A 21 -25.00 9.89 8.57
N ALA A 22 -24.39 9.85 7.38
CA ALA A 22 -24.53 8.75 6.44
C ALA A 22 -23.89 7.46 6.95
N ILE A 23 -22.70 7.54 7.56
CA ILE A 23 -22.01 6.38 8.15
C ILE A 23 -22.83 5.77 9.29
N ILE A 24 -23.39 6.61 10.17
CA ILE A 24 -24.22 6.15 11.30
C ILE A 24 -25.53 5.55 10.79
N ALA A 25 -26.16 6.17 9.79
CA ALA A 25 -27.34 5.63 9.15
C ALA A 25 -27.05 4.27 8.51
N GLN A 26 -25.99 4.14 7.70
CA GLN A 26 -25.62 2.85 7.11
C GLN A 26 -25.31 1.78 8.16
N PHE A 27 -24.55 2.13 9.21
CA PHE A 27 -24.21 1.19 10.27
C PHE A 27 -25.43 0.68 11.05
N THR A 28 -26.46 1.53 11.18
CA THR A 28 -27.71 1.20 11.89
C THR A 28 -28.85 0.80 10.97
N ASN A 29 -28.57 0.49 9.69
CA ASN A 29 -29.56 0.17 8.66
C ASN A 29 -30.69 1.22 8.54
N GLY A 30 -30.35 2.50 8.67
CA GLY A 30 -31.25 3.64 8.54
C GLY A 30 -32.02 3.99 9.80
N ALA A 31 -31.88 3.23 10.89
CA ALA A 31 -32.63 3.46 12.13
C ALA A 31 -32.21 4.75 12.85
N LYS A 32 -30.95 5.17 12.71
CA LYS A 32 -30.39 6.32 13.43
C LYS A 32 -29.50 7.15 12.52
N SER A 33 -29.68 8.47 12.53
CA SER A 33 -28.86 9.41 11.76
C SER A 33 -27.95 10.26 12.64
N SER A 34 -28.19 10.27 13.95
CA SER A 34 -27.42 11.07 14.92
C SER A 34 -26.60 10.20 15.85
N ALA A 35 -25.35 10.62 16.07
CA ALA A 35 -24.44 9.95 16.99
C ALA A 35 -24.93 9.96 18.46
N ARG A 36 -25.84 10.89 18.81
CA ARG A 36 -26.45 10.93 20.15
C ARG A 36 -27.49 9.83 20.38
N GLN A 37 -28.02 9.24 19.32
CA GLN A 37 -29.03 8.17 19.40
C GLN A 37 -28.40 6.78 19.55
N LEU A 38 -27.06 6.68 19.46
CA LEU A 38 -26.33 5.42 19.55
C LEU A 38 -26.31 4.90 20.99
N ASN A 39 -26.61 3.62 21.15
CA ASN A 39 -26.49 2.92 22.42
C ASN A 39 -25.01 2.65 22.73
N ALA A 40 -24.68 2.42 24.00
CA ALA A 40 -23.30 2.15 24.41
C ALA A 40 -22.67 0.95 23.66
N SER A 41 -23.46 -0.10 23.38
CA SER A 41 -23.00 -1.25 22.59
C SER A 41 -22.69 -0.88 21.14
N GLU A 42 -23.64 -0.23 20.45
CA GLU A 42 -23.48 0.21 19.05
C GLU A 42 -22.28 1.16 18.89
N LEU A 43 -22.10 2.06 19.85
CA LEU A 43 -20.99 3.01 19.88
C LEU A 43 -19.64 2.31 20.01
N ASN A 44 -19.53 1.29 20.87
CA ASN A 44 -18.32 0.48 20.99
C ASN A 44 -18.03 -0.26 19.69
N THR A 45 -19.04 -0.93 19.12
CA THR A 45 -18.89 -1.71 17.89
C THR A 45 -18.45 -0.83 16.73
N LEU A 46 -19.06 0.34 16.56
CA LEU A 46 -18.69 1.29 15.50
C LEU A 46 -17.26 1.82 15.69
N CYS A 47 -16.87 2.19 16.92
CA CYS A 47 -15.50 2.63 17.19
C CYS A 47 -14.48 1.53 16.87
N THR A 48 -14.73 0.30 17.33
CA THR A 48 -13.86 -0.85 17.07
C THR A 48 -13.76 -1.14 15.57
N PHE A 49 -14.87 -1.05 14.84
CA PHE A 49 -14.88 -1.22 13.39
C PHE A 49 -13.99 -0.17 12.70
N LEU A 50 -14.14 1.11 13.04
CA LEU A 50 -13.33 2.18 12.46
C LEU A 50 -11.83 2.04 12.79
N GLU A 51 -11.50 1.60 14.01
CA GLU A 51 -10.12 1.32 14.43
C GLU A 51 -9.52 0.15 13.63
N ASN A 52 -10.30 -0.92 13.44
CA ASN A 52 -9.88 -2.09 12.67
C ASN A 52 -9.66 -1.73 11.20
N GLU A 53 -10.57 -0.96 10.59
CA GLU A 53 -10.41 -0.50 9.20
C GLU A 53 -9.19 0.41 9.05
N THR A 54 -8.95 1.32 9.99
CA THR A 54 -7.73 2.15 9.99
C THR A 54 -6.47 1.30 10.05
N THR A 55 -6.47 0.28 10.92
CA THR A 55 -5.33 -0.64 11.09
C THR A 55 -5.10 -1.45 9.82
N LYS A 56 -6.17 -1.95 9.20
CA LYS A 56 -6.13 -2.68 7.94
C LYS A 56 -5.55 -1.83 6.80
N GLN A 57 -6.03 -0.59 6.64
CA GLN A 57 -5.50 0.34 5.64
C GLN A 57 -3.99 0.62 5.83
N LYS A 58 -3.55 0.84 7.08
CA LYS A 58 -2.13 1.00 7.40
C LYS A 58 -1.31 -0.24 7.03
N ASN A 59 -1.81 -1.43 7.37
CA ASN A 59 -1.16 -2.70 7.06
C ASN A 59 -1.06 -2.94 5.55
N ASP A 60 -2.10 -2.63 4.79
CA ASP A 60 -2.08 -2.81 3.34
C ASP A 60 -1.14 -1.81 2.66
N LEU A 61 -1.03 -0.59 3.18
CA LEU A 61 -0.05 0.39 2.70
C LEU A 61 1.39 -0.07 2.98
N ASP A 62 1.65 -0.62 4.17
CA ASP A 62 2.96 -1.19 4.52
C ASP A 62 3.32 -2.39 3.63
N LYS A 63 2.36 -3.28 3.33
CA LYS A 63 2.56 -4.37 2.37
C LYS A 63 2.95 -3.85 0.99
N LYS A 64 2.26 -2.82 0.47
CA LYS A 64 2.60 -2.20 -0.83
C LYS A 64 4.03 -1.65 -0.84
N ARG A 65 4.41 -0.95 0.23
CA ARG A 65 5.78 -0.43 0.42
C ARG A 65 6.84 -1.53 0.40
N LYS A 66 6.63 -2.60 1.18
CA LYS A 66 7.54 -3.75 1.23
C LYS A 66 7.66 -4.46 -0.12
N ARG A 67 6.54 -4.62 -0.83
CA ARG A 67 6.52 -5.19 -2.18
C ARG A 67 7.32 -4.36 -3.18
N LEU A 68 7.16 -3.04 -3.16
CA LEU A 68 7.95 -2.15 -4.03
C LEU A 68 9.46 -2.27 -3.74
N ILE A 69 9.84 -2.27 -2.46
CA ILE A 69 11.25 -2.45 -2.06
C ILE A 69 11.79 -3.78 -2.61
N ALA A 70 11.10 -4.88 -2.37
CA ALA A 70 11.51 -6.20 -2.87
C ALA A 70 11.63 -6.23 -4.41
N CYS A 71 10.71 -5.58 -5.11
CA CYS A 71 10.71 -5.47 -6.56
C CYS A 71 11.95 -4.74 -7.09
N ILE A 72 12.29 -3.59 -6.48
CA ILE A 72 13.48 -2.82 -6.86
C ILE A 72 14.76 -3.61 -6.56
N PHE A 73 14.84 -4.28 -5.41
CA PHE A 73 15.96 -5.19 -5.12
C PHE A 73 16.09 -6.31 -6.16
N GLY A 74 14.96 -6.87 -6.63
CA GLY A 74 14.92 -7.88 -7.67
C GLY A 74 15.56 -7.41 -8.98
N VAL A 75 15.25 -6.18 -9.42
CA VAL A 75 15.89 -5.57 -10.61
C VAL A 75 17.41 -5.49 -10.45
N PHE A 76 17.90 -4.97 -9.32
CA PHE A 76 19.34 -4.85 -9.09
C PHE A 76 20.04 -6.19 -8.95
N LYS A 77 19.38 -7.19 -8.38
CA LYS A 77 19.88 -8.57 -8.31
C LYS A 77 20.06 -9.16 -9.72
N LEU A 78 19.09 -8.98 -10.62
CA LEU A 78 19.21 -9.41 -12.02
C LEU A 78 20.34 -8.68 -12.75
N ALA A 79 20.58 -7.40 -12.42
CA ALA A 79 21.69 -6.62 -12.93
C ALA A 79 23.04 -6.90 -12.23
N ASN A 80 23.13 -7.92 -11.37
CA ASN A 80 24.32 -8.29 -10.58
C ASN A 80 24.90 -7.14 -9.73
N ARG A 81 24.06 -6.20 -9.27
CA ARG A 81 24.46 -5.09 -8.39
C ARG A 81 23.91 -5.28 -6.99
N LYS A 82 24.80 -5.21 -5.99
CA LYS A 82 24.40 -5.12 -4.58
C LYS A 82 24.10 -3.66 -4.23
N VAL A 83 22.92 -3.41 -3.68
CA VAL A 83 22.46 -2.07 -3.31
C VAL A 83 22.01 -2.05 -1.85
N SER A 84 22.10 -0.90 -1.19
CA SER A 84 21.63 -0.72 0.19
C SER A 84 20.13 -0.41 0.23
N MET A 85 19.50 -0.62 1.40
CA MET A 85 18.10 -0.25 1.64
C MET A 85 17.83 1.24 1.41
N GLU A 86 18.76 2.11 1.83
CA GLU A 86 18.65 3.56 1.63
C GLU A 86 18.67 3.92 0.15
N TYR A 87 19.53 3.28 -0.63
CA TYR A 87 19.60 3.48 -2.07
C TYR A 87 18.29 3.08 -2.77
N VAL A 88 17.71 1.94 -2.40
CA VAL A 88 16.40 1.50 -2.92
C VAL A 88 15.29 2.49 -2.58
N LYS A 89 15.23 2.97 -1.33
CA LYS A 89 14.27 3.99 -0.91
C LYS A 89 14.47 5.29 -1.69
N ALA A 90 15.71 5.73 -1.91
CA ALA A 90 16.01 6.92 -2.68
C ALA A 90 15.55 6.81 -4.14
N ILE A 91 15.70 5.64 -4.77
CA ILE A 91 15.17 5.38 -6.11
C ILE A 91 13.65 5.45 -6.13
N ALA A 92 12.98 4.79 -5.18
CA ALA A 92 11.53 4.83 -5.08
C ALA A 92 11.02 6.28 -4.91
N CYS A 93 11.67 7.07 -4.04
CA CYS A 93 11.39 8.49 -3.86
C CYS A 93 11.57 9.30 -5.16
N ARG A 94 12.70 9.13 -5.86
CA ARG A 94 12.96 9.81 -7.14
C ARG A 94 11.92 9.44 -8.20
N ALA A 95 11.56 8.17 -8.29
CA ALA A 95 10.55 7.70 -9.24
C ALA A 95 9.14 8.21 -8.88
N ALA A 96 8.83 8.36 -7.58
CA ALA A 96 7.58 8.92 -7.09
C ALA A 96 7.53 10.46 -7.17
N LYS A 97 8.67 11.15 -7.32
CA LYS A 97 8.82 12.60 -7.12
C LYS A 97 8.48 13.05 -5.70
N GLU A 98 8.78 12.20 -4.72
CA GLU A 98 8.52 12.46 -3.30
C GLU A 98 9.83 12.58 -2.51
N LYS A 99 9.81 13.38 -1.44
CA LYS A 99 10.98 13.54 -0.56
C LYS A 99 11.18 12.34 0.35
N ASN A 100 10.07 11.78 0.88
CA ASN A 100 10.10 10.67 1.82
C ASN A 100 9.36 9.45 1.28
N PHE A 101 9.93 8.27 1.52
CA PHE A 101 9.36 7.00 1.07
C PHE A 101 7.97 6.73 1.69
N ASN A 102 7.77 7.16 2.93
CA ASN A 102 6.49 7.02 3.62
C ASN A 102 5.40 7.96 3.07
N GLN A 103 5.77 9.00 2.33
CA GLN A 103 4.83 9.95 1.73
C GLN A 103 4.33 9.49 0.35
N ILE A 104 4.90 8.42 -0.22
CA ILE A 104 4.49 7.91 -1.53
C ILE A 104 3.01 7.46 -1.47
N PRO A 105 2.14 8.02 -2.32
CA PRO A 105 0.73 7.66 -2.35
C PRO A 105 0.49 6.18 -2.72
N PRO A 106 -0.59 5.54 -2.24
CA PRO A 106 -0.90 4.14 -2.53
C PRO A 106 -0.98 3.84 -4.04
N ALA A 107 -1.65 4.69 -4.82
CA ALA A 107 -1.76 4.53 -6.27
C ALA A 107 -0.40 4.60 -6.96
N ARG A 108 0.51 5.45 -6.45
CA ARG A 108 1.86 5.56 -6.99
C ARG A 108 2.72 4.35 -6.65
N LEU A 109 2.57 3.77 -5.45
CA LEU A 109 3.22 2.51 -5.09
C LEU A 109 2.84 1.38 -6.04
N ASP A 110 1.56 1.25 -6.40
CA ASP A 110 1.08 0.21 -7.32
C ASP A 110 1.62 0.43 -8.75
N SER A 111 1.61 1.68 -9.23
CA SER A 111 2.17 2.05 -10.54
C SER A 111 3.67 1.75 -10.61
N LEU A 112 4.43 2.14 -9.60
CA LEU A 112 5.87 1.88 -9.53
C LEU A 112 6.16 0.38 -9.44
N TYR A 113 5.40 -0.36 -8.62
CA TYR A 113 5.55 -1.80 -8.50
C TYR A 113 5.41 -2.49 -9.87
N SER A 114 4.37 -2.15 -10.63
CA SER A 114 4.14 -2.70 -11.97
C SER A 114 5.27 -2.35 -12.94
N ALA A 115 5.76 -1.11 -12.91
CA ALA A 115 6.87 -0.67 -13.76
C ALA A 115 8.17 -1.46 -13.47
N PHE A 116 8.56 -1.56 -12.21
CA PHE A 116 9.76 -2.33 -11.82
C PHE A 116 9.58 -3.84 -12.06
N LEU A 117 8.36 -4.36 -11.92
CA LEU A 117 8.07 -5.76 -12.20
C LEU A 117 8.24 -6.08 -13.69
N ASN A 118 7.76 -5.20 -14.57
CA ASN A 118 7.96 -5.34 -16.01
C ASN A 118 9.45 -5.26 -16.36
N ALA A 119 10.20 -4.32 -15.77
CA ALA A 119 11.64 -4.25 -15.96
C ALA A 119 12.36 -5.56 -15.56
N GLN A 120 11.94 -6.23 -14.48
CA GLN A 120 12.50 -7.55 -14.13
C GLN A 120 12.19 -8.62 -15.18
N LYS A 121 10.98 -8.62 -15.74
CA LYS A 121 10.59 -9.56 -16.79
C LYS A 121 11.44 -9.34 -18.05
N ASP A 122 11.60 -8.10 -18.46
CA ASP A 122 12.37 -7.73 -19.65
C ASP A 122 13.85 -8.12 -19.50
N LEU A 123 14.44 -7.87 -18.33
CA LEU A 123 15.81 -8.30 -18.03
C LEU A 123 15.95 -9.83 -18.03
N THR A 124 14.99 -10.54 -17.45
CA THR A 124 15.00 -12.01 -17.44
C THR A 124 14.86 -12.56 -18.86
N PHE A 125 13.98 -11.96 -19.67
CA PHE A 125 13.79 -12.35 -21.06
C PHE A 125 15.05 -12.12 -21.89
N SER A 126 15.64 -10.93 -21.81
CA SER A 126 16.90 -10.62 -22.49
C SER A 126 18.02 -11.59 -22.08
N LYS A 127 18.15 -11.91 -20.80
CA LYS A 127 19.14 -12.89 -20.31
C LYS A 127 18.94 -14.26 -20.95
N ARG A 128 17.69 -14.76 -20.99
CA ARG A 128 17.37 -16.06 -21.61
C ARG A 128 17.72 -16.11 -23.09
N LEU A 129 17.47 -15.03 -23.83
CA LEU A 129 17.84 -14.95 -25.24
C LEU A 129 19.35 -15.06 -25.43
N VAL A 130 20.13 -14.29 -24.65
CA VAL A 130 21.59 -14.32 -24.71
C VAL A 130 22.13 -15.71 -24.34
N ASP A 131 21.62 -16.32 -23.27
CA ASP A 131 22.01 -17.67 -22.85
C ASP A 131 21.69 -18.70 -23.96
N GLY A 132 20.55 -18.56 -24.65
CA GLY A 132 20.18 -19.39 -25.81
C GLY A 132 21.20 -19.31 -26.94
N PHE A 133 21.55 -18.09 -27.37
CA PHE A 133 22.55 -17.88 -28.42
C PHE A 133 23.92 -18.44 -28.07
N ILE A 134 24.35 -18.28 -26.81
CA ILE A 134 25.63 -18.83 -26.34
C ILE A 134 25.62 -20.37 -26.42
N ASN A 135 24.54 -21.01 -25.96
CA ASN A 135 24.41 -22.46 -25.99
C ASN A 135 24.39 -23.02 -27.42
N GLU A 136 23.71 -22.35 -28.35
CA GLU A 136 23.74 -22.73 -29.77
C GLU A 136 25.16 -22.66 -30.31
N GLN A 137 25.89 -21.55 -30.09
CA GLN A 137 27.28 -21.42 -30.56
C GLN A 137 28.24 -22.46 -29.98
N ILE A 138 28.04 -22.87 -28.72
CA ILE A 138 28.83 -23.94 -28.10
C ILE A 138 28.47 -25.31 -28.71
N SER A 139 27.23 -25.54 -29.11
CA SER A 139 26.81 -26.83 -29.70
C SER A 139 27.25 -27.01 -31.15
N TYR A 140 27.56 -25.93 -31.87
CA TYR A 140 28.01 -25.96 -33.26
C TYR A 140 29.54 -25.92 -33.42
N ASN A 141 30.30 -25.73 -32.34
CA ASN A 141 31.77 -25.84 -32.31
C ASN A 141 32.20 -27.12 -31.60
#